data_AF-A0A7K4EZF0-F1
#
_entry.id   AF-A0A7K4EZF0-F1
#
_cell.length_a   1.000
_cell.length_b   1.000
_cell.length_c   1.000
_cell.angle_alpha   90.00
_cell.angle_beta   90.00
_cell.angle_gamma   90.00
#
_symmetry.space_group_name_H-M   'P 1'
#
loop_
_entity.id
_entity.type
_entity.pdbx_description
1 polymer ?
#
loop_
_entity_poly.entity_id
_entity_poly.type
_entity_poly.pdbx_seq_one_letter_code
_entity_poly.pdbx_strand_id
1 'polypeptide(L)'
;DFFGVIFFVSIGMLVNIMAIPEVALISIPIIILAVVGKFIGNFFGSSIGGHGIVSSSTIGSVMVPRGEFSFIMAKQAVDSGSVRDTLYPVTMLVTLATMLCMPLLLKILPTLVDKTSHIPMTVLNPIHIVGKFFNNLMNTPDDNSQFNILLKKHGIKFFINLMVVIAILAIIDYFNDDIVTIISTLGIPLPIEPEILLTIISILLIIYPVIAMLGKIENLVTSISDILSTKLIPADTQRLEEKPLHRLMRNIFFIGFILILIAIIQPYIADIVELPFLPFIISGIGLTIAIILIADSVFVFQKLSHGHIMESLMKEDETFEPE
;
A
#
# COMPACT_ATOMS: atom_id res chain seq x y z
N ASP A 1 -9.67 8.63 32.11
CA ASP A 1 -10.71 9.67 31.94
C ASP A 1 -10.15 11.08 31.81
N PHE A 2 -9.44 11.63 32.79
CA PHE A 2 -8.97 13.03 32.70
C PHE A 2 -7.95 13.30 31.58
N PHE A 3 -6.97 12.41 31.40
CA PHE A 3 -5.97 12.55 30.33
C PHE A 3 -6.59 12.51 28.93
N GLY A 4 -7.50 11.56 28.68
CA GLY A 4 -8.19 11.43 27.39
C GLY A 4 -9.00 12.69 27.05
N VAL A 5 -9.70 13.25 28.03
CA VAL A 5 -10.44 14.51 27.84
C VAL A 5 -9.50 15.66 27.49
N ILE A 6 -8.41 15.86 28.24
CA ILE A 6 -7.43 16.92 27.95
C ILE A 6 -6.80 16.71 26.57
N PHE A 7 -6.45 15.47 26.22
CA PHE A 7 -5.85 15.12 24.95
C PHE A 7 -6.77 15.44 23.77
N PHE A 8 -8.02 14.98 23.79
CA PHE A 8 -8.98 15.26 22.72
C PHE A 8 -9.38 16.74 22.65
N VAL A 9 -9.50 17.43 23.79
CA VAL A 9 -9.74 18.89 23.81
C VAL A 9 -8.55 19.63 23.22
N SER A 10 -7.32 19.25 23.57
CA SER A 10 -6.10 19.88 23.04
C SER A 10 -5.97 19.71 21.54
N ILE A 11 -6.25 18.51 21.02
CA ILE A 11 -6.30 18.25 19.57
C ILE A 11 -7.41 19.07 18.89
N GLY A 12 -8.58 19.15 19.52
CA GLY A 12 -9.68 19.98 19.02
C GLY A 12 -9.32 21.46 18.94
N MET A 13 -8.54 21.98 19.89
CA MET A 13 -8.08 23.37 19.89
C MET A 13 -7.03 23.67 18.80
N LEU A 14 -6.35 22.64 18.26
CA LEU A 14 -5.45 22.81 17.11
C LEU A 14 -6.21 23.05 15.80
N VAL A 15 -7.51 22.78 15.76
CA VAL A 15 -8.35 22.98 14.57
C VAL A 15 -8.61 24.47 14.37
N ASN A 16 -7.98 25.08 13.38
CA ASN A 16 -8.36 26.41 12.93
C ASN A 16 -9.61 26.34 12.04
N ILE A 17 -10.79 26.52 12.64
CA ILE A 17 -12.08 26.48 11.95
C ILE A 17 -12.18 27.56 10.86
N MET A 18 -11.52 28.70 11.05
CA MET A 18 -11.57 29.82 10.11
C MET A 18 -10.86 29.50 8.78
N ALA A 19 -9.92 28.55 8.78
CA ALA A 19 -9.21 28.11 7.58
C ALA A 19 -9.97 27.03 6.79
N ILE A 20 -11.02 26.43 7.36
CA ILE A 20 -11.78 25.33 6.73
C ILE A 20 -12.47 25.75 5.41
N PRO A 21 -13.17 26.90 5.32
CA PRO A 21 -13.88 27.27 4.10
C PRO A 21 -12.99 27.36 2.85
N GLU A 22 -11.75 27.80 3.02
CA GLU A 22 -10.78 27.96 1.93
C GLU A 22 -10.31 26.60 1.37
N VAL A 23 -10.23 25.58 2.22
CA VAL A 23 -9.73 24.25 1.85
C VAL A 23 -10.83 23.20 1.68
N ALA A 24 -12.08 23.54 1.96
CA ALA A 24 -13.20 22.59 1.93
C ALA A 24 -13.32 21.89 0.57
N LEU A 25 -13.26 22.67 -0.52
CA LEU A 25 -13.44 22.14 -1.88
C LEU A 25 -12.34 21.14 -2.27
N ILE A 26 -11.07 21.47 -1.99
CA ILE A 26 -9.94 20.60 -2.30
C ILE A 26 -9.89 19.35 -1.39
N SER A 27 -10.49 19.43 -0.20
CA SER A 27 -10.48 18.33 0.77
C SER A 27 -11.53 17.25 0.47
N ILE A 28 -12.65 17.57 -0.20
CA ILE A 28 -13.71 16.60 -0.53
C ILE A 28 -13.19 15.32 -1.20
N PRO A 29 -12.45 15.39 -2.33
CA PRO A 29 -11.95 14.17 -2.97
C PRO A 29 -10.99 13.40 -2.07
N ILE A 30 -10.20 14.09 -1.25
CA ILE A 30 -9.26 13.48 -0.31
C ILE A 30 -10.02 12.74 0.81
N ILE A 31 -11.10 13.32 1.32
CA ILE A 31 -11.98 12.70 2.32
C ILE A 31 -12.59 11.42 1.75
N ILE A 32 -13.16 11.48 0.53
CA ILE A 32 -13.76 10.32 -0.12
C ILE A 32 -12.72 9.21 -0.28
N LEU A 33 -11.54 9.55 -0.81
CA LEU A 33 -10.46 8.59 -0.99
C LEU A 33 -9.97 8.01 0.34
N ALA A 34 -9.83 8.84 1.37
CA ALA A 34 -9.39 8.41 2.70
C ALA A 34 -10.40 7.44 3.34
N VAL A 35 -11.70 7.75 3.28
CA VAL A 35 -12.78 6.93 3.84
C VAL A 35 -12.91 5.61 3.07
N VAL A 36 -13.08 5.68 1.75
CA VAL A 36 -13.29 4.50 0.90
C VAL A 36 -12.06 3.61 0.89
N GLY A 37 -10.87 4.20 0.72
CA GLY A 37 -9.61 3.46 0.67
C GLY A 37 -9.31 2.73 1.98
N LYS A 38 -9.50 3.40 3.13
CA LYS A 38 -9.33 2.76 4.45
C LYS A 38 -10.37 1.67 4.68
N PHE A 39 -11.64 1.96 4.40
CA PHE A 39 -12.70 0.98 4.58
C PHE A 39 -12.44 -0.29 3.78
N ILE A 40 -12.20 -0.17 2.47
CA ILE A 40 -11.97 -1.31 1.58
C ILE A 40 -10.71 -2.08 1.99
N GLY A 41 -9.61 -1.37 2.27
CA GLY A 41 -8.35 -2.01 2.67
C GLY A 41 -8.48 -2.82 3.96
N ASN A 42 -9.13 -2.26 4.98
CA ASN A 42 -9.32 -2.93 6.27
C ASN A 42 -10.33 -4.08 6.17
N PHE A 43 -11.43 -3.90 5.42
CA PHE A 43 -12.41 -4.94 5.14
C PHE A 43 -11.79 -6.14 4.40
N PHE A 44 -10.95 -5.84 3.41
CA PHE A 44 -10.22 -6.86 2.67
C PHE A 44 -9.21 -7.57 3.56
N GLY A 45 -8.41 -6.83 4.33
CA GLY A 45 -7.45 -7.39 5.27
C GLY A 45 -8.08 -8.29 6.34
N SER A 46 -9.23 -7.91 6.90
CA SER A 46 -9.95 -8.76 7.86
C SER A 46 -10.56 -9.99 7.22
N SER A 47 -11.01 -9.89 5.96
CA SER A 47 -11.50 -11.03 5.18
C SER A 47 -10.37 -12.03 4.90
N ILE A 48 -9.15 -11.57 4.57
CA ILE A 48 -7.95 -12.40 4.52
C ILE A 48 -7.64 -13.03 5.89
N GLY A 49 -7.94 -12.32 6.98
CA GLY A 49 -7.84 -12.86 8.34
C GLY A 49 -8.94 -13.87 8.71
N GLY A 50 -9.88 -14.20 7.81
CA GLY A 50 -10.87 -15.26 8.01
C GLY A 50 -12.13 -14.77 8.72
N HIS A 51 -12.30 -13.46 8.85
CA HIS A 51 -13.47 -12.87 9.49
C HIS A 51 -14.63 -12.83 8.49
N GLY A 52 -15.82 -13.27 8.92
CA GLY A 52 -17.04 -13.18 8.13
C GLY A 52 -17.39 -11.74 7.72
N ILE A 53 -18.27 -11.61 6.73
CA ILE A 53 -18.59 -10.34 6.06
C ILE A 53 -19.03 -9.21 7.01
N VAL A 54 -19.82 -9.52 8.05
CA VAL A 54 -20.32 -8.56 9.05
C VAL A 54 -19.19 -8.09 9.97
N SER A 55 -18.33 -9.00 10.43
CA SER A 55 -17.15 -8.67 11.23
C SER A 55 -16.16 -7.83 10.42
N SER A 56 -15.93 -8.20 9.17
CA SER A 56 -15.06 -7.47 8.25
C SER A 56 -15.56 -6.05 7.96
N SER A 57 -16.87 -5.88 7.78
CA SER A 57 -17.53 -4.57 7.66
C SER A 57 -17.40 -3.71 8.92
N THR A 58 -17.51 -4.35 10.08
CA THR A 58 -17.31 -3.68 11.38
C THR A 58 -15.88 -3.16 11.51
N ILE A 59 -14.89 -4.02 11.23
CA ILE A 59 -13.46 -3.67 11.27
C ILE A 59 -13.18 -2.55 10.26
N GLY A 60 -13.67 -2.70 9.03
CA GLY A 60 -13.57 -1.70 7.98
C GLY A 60 -14.05 -0.32 8.43
N SER A 61 -15.21 -0.27 9.09
CA SER A 61 -15.84 0.97 9.55
C SER A 61 -15.11 1.61 10.75
N VAL A 62 -14.74 0.81 11.74
CA VAL A 62 -14.08 1.29 12.98
C VAL A 62 -12.67 1.79 12.72
N MET A 63 -11.99 1.28 11.69
CA MET A 63 -10.61 1.67 11.34
C MET A 63 -10.52 2.80 10.31
N VAL A 64 -11.64 3.43 9.92
CA VAL A 64 -11.65 4.60 9.03
C VAL A 64 -11.03 5.86 9.66
N PRO A 65 -11.34 6.24 10.92
CA PRO A 65 -10.83 7.46 11.52
C PRO A 65 -9.30 7.55 11.49
N ARG A 66 -8.79 8.74 11.14
CA ARG A 66 -7.38 9.06 11.33
C ARG A 66 -7.13 9.60 12.73
N GLY A 67 -5.96 9.29 13.29
CA GLY A 67 -5.54 9.77 14.61
C GLY A 67 -4.69 11.05 14.56
N GLU A 68 -4.32 11.50 15.75
CA GLU A 68 -3.48 12.65 16.07
C GLU A 68 -2.15 12.68 15.31
N PHE A 69 -1.58 11.51 15.02
CA PHE A 69 -0.31 11.39 14.31
C PHE A 69 -0.37 12.01 12.91
N SER A 70 -1.54 12.03 12.27
CA SER A 70 -1.70 12.68 10.97
C SER A 70 -1.46 14.19 11.08
N PHE A 71 -1.85 14.81 12.19
CA PHE A 71 -1.65 16.24 12.44
C PHE A 71 -0.21 16.56 12.75
N ILE A 72 0.45 15.71 13.54
CA ILE A 72 1.87 15.86 13.86
C ILE A 72 2.71 15.78 12.59
N MET A 73 2.44 14.79 11.73
CA MET A 73 3.15 14.63 10.45
C MET A 73 2.90 15.81 9.49
N ALA A 74 1.64 16.25 9.36
CA ALA A 74 1.33 17.41 8.51
C ALA A 74 1.97 18.70 9.03
N LYS A 75 1.97 18.92 10.35
CA LYS A 75 2.64 20.05 10.97
C LYS A 75 4.15 20.00 10.74
N GLN A 76 4.78 18.86 10.99
CA GLN A 76 6.22 18.69 10.78
C GLN A 76 6.61 18.98 9.32
N ALA A 77 5.81 18.54 8.35
CA ALA A 77 6.06 18.77 6.93
C ALA A 77 5.90 20.24 6.52
N VAL A 78 4.96 20.96 7.15
CA VAL A 78 4.79 22.41 6.95
C VAL A 78 5.92 23.18 7.62
N ASP A 79 6.24 22.85 8.87
CA ASP A 79 7.30 23.49 9.65
C ASP A 79 8.69 23.28 9.00
N SER A 80 8.91 22.15 8.29
CA SER A 80 10.13 21.90 7.51
C SER A 80 10.16 22.61 6.15
N GLY A 81 9.07 23.29 5.76
CA GLY A 81 8.94 23.91 4.44
C GLY A 81 8.78 22.92 3.28
N SER A 82 8.65 21.62 3.57
CA SER A 82 8.57 20.56 2.55
C SER A 82 7.21 20.55 1.83
N VAL A 83 6.18 21.12 2.44
CA VAL A 83 4.83 21.23 1.87
C VAL A 83 4.22 22.60 2.14
N ARG A 84 3.21 22.98 1.36
CA ARG A 84 2.49 24.25 1.53
C ARG A 84 1.71 24.27 2.85
N ASP A 85 1.62 25.45 3.46
CA ASP A 85 0.84 25.70 4.69
C ASP A 85 -0.61 25.23 4.60
N THR A 86 -1.19 25.21 3.39
CA THR A 86 -2.54 24.72 3.12
C THR A 86 -2.73 23.23 3.41
N LEU A 87 -1.66 22.43 3.48
CA LEU A 87 -1.75 21.00 3.77
C LEU A 87 -2.18 20.73 5.21
N TYR A 88 -1.80 21.60 6.15
CA TYR A 88 -2.18 21.46 7.55
C TYR A 88 -3.72 21.52 7.73
N PRO A 89 -4.43 22.59 7.33
CA PRO A 89 -5.89 22.65 7.46
C PRO A 89 -6.62 21.60 6.61
N VAL A 90 -6.09 21.20 5.44
CA VAL A 90 -6.62 20.06 4.67
C VAL A 90 -6.58 18.77 5.50
N THR A 91 -5.44 18.46 6.10
CA THR A 91 -5.27 17.24 6.91
C THR A 91 -6.16 17.30 8.16
N MET A 92 -6.29 18.46 8.80
CA MET A 92 -7.22 18.70 9.90
C MET A 92 -8.65 18.34 9.52
N LEU A 93 -9.14 18.89 8.40
CA LEU A 93 -10.49 18.67 7.91
C LEU A 93 -10.73 17.19 7.53
N VAL A 94 -9.77 16.55 6.85
CA VAL A 94 -9.87 15.14 6.47
C VAL A 94 -10.02 14.25 7.71
N THR A 95 -9.21 14.46 8.74
CA THR A 95 -9.27 13.67 9.97
C THR A 95 -10.59 13.87 10.70
N LEU A 96 -11.03 15.11 10.89
CA LEU A 96 -12.34 15.42 11.48
C LEU A 96 -13.49 14.75 10.72
N ALA A 97 -13.48 14.87 9.39
CA ALA A 97 -14.49 14.23 8.55
C ALA A 97 -14.47 12.71 8.72
N THR A 98 -13.30 12.06 8.71
CA THR A 98 -13.20 10.60 8.89
C THR A 98 -13.69 10.14 10.27
N MET A 99 -13.45 10.92 11.33
CA MET A 99 -13.99 10.65 12.68
C MET A 99 -15.52 10.72 12.70
N LEU A 100 -16.11 11.72 12.04
CA LEU A 100 -17.56 11.87 11.93
C LEU A 100 -18.19 10.81 11.01
N CYS A 101 -17.45 10.33 10.00
CA CYS A 101 -17.92 9.28 9.09
C CYS A 101 -18.04 7.92 9.78
N MET A 102 -17.22 7.60 10.79
CA MET A 102 -17.27 6.30 11.48
C MET A 102 -18.65 5.94 12.05
N PRO A 103 -19.30 6.76 12.90
CA PRO A 103 -20.62 6.42 13.44
C PRO A 103 -21.70 6.35 12.35
N LEU A 104 -21.54 7.07 11.23
CA LEU A 104 -22.44 6.97 10.08
C LEU A 104 -22.26 5.64 9.34
N LEU A 105 -21.01 5.23 9.09
CA LEU A 105 -20.68 3.95 8.48
C LEU A 105 -21.23 2.78 9.30
N LEU A 106 -21.08 2.81 10.62
CA LEU A 106 -21.59 1.77 11.52
C LEU A 106 -23.13 1.61 11.47
N LYS A 107 -23.87 2.67 11.13
CA LYS A 107 -25.34 2.63 10.98
C LYS A 107 -25.80 2.20 9.59
N ILE A 108 -25.01 2.47 8.56
CA ILE A 108 -25.43 2.28 7.15
C ILE A 108 -25.01 0.90 6.63
N LEU A 109 -23.88 0.37 7.13
CA LEU A 109 -23.30 -0.90 6.73
C LEU A 109 -23.72 -2.03 7.67
N PRO A 110 -23.70 -3.29 7.20
CA PRO A 110 -23.96 -4.45 8.05
C PRO A 110 -22.79 -4.57 9.04
N THR A 111 -23.06 -4.45 10.34
CA THR A 111 -22.05 -4.56 11.39
C THR A 111 -22.48 -5.52 12.50
N LEU A 112 -21.56 -5.85 13.39
CA LEU A 112 -21.85 -6.69 14.55
C LEU A 112 -22.83 -6.01 15.52
N VAL A 113 -22.85 -4.68 15.54
CA VAL A 113 -23.75 -3.87 16.38
C VAL A 113 -25.14 -3.78 15.75
N ASP A 114 -25.20 -3.58 14.44
CA ASP A 114 -26.44 -3.54 13.69
C ASP A 114 -26.32 -4.33 12.38
N LYS A 115 -27.04 -5.46 12.31
CA LYS A 115 -27.08 -6.31 11.12
C LYS A 115 -28.00 -5.74 10.04
N THR A 116 -28.84 -4.76 10.36
CA THR A 116 -29.67 -4.08 9.37
C THR A 116 -28.77 -3.20 8.51
N SER A 117 -28.84 -3.40 7.20
CA SER A 117 -27.99 -2.69 6.25
C SER A 117 -28.85 -1.86 5.33
N HIS A 118 -28.49 -0.59 5.18
CA HIS A 118 -29.03 0.27 4.12
C HIS A 118 -28.30 0.06 2.79
N ILE A 119 -27.12 -0.60 2.81
CA ILE A 119 -26.33 -0.93 1.62
C ILE A 119 -26.54 -2.40 1.24
N PRO A 120 -26.82 -2.73 -0.03
CA PRO A 120 -26.98 -4.11 -0.45
C PRO A 120 -25.68 -4.90 -0.27
N MET A 121 -25.79 -6.12 0.28
CA MET A 121 -24.66 -7.04 0.49
C MET A 121 -23.87 -7.32 -0.79
N THR A 122 -24.50 -7.17 -1.95
CA THR A 122 -23.92 -7.31 -3.30
C THR A 122 -22.70 -6.42 -3.52
N VAL A 123 -22.57 -5.30 -2.82
CA VAL A 123 -21.39 -4.41 -2.94
C VAL A 123 -20.18 -4.96 -2.16
N LEU A 124 -20.42 -5.62 -1.03
CA LEU A 124 -19.36 -6.11 -0.13
C LEU A 124 -18.91 -7.53 -0.47
N ASN A 125 -19.83 -8.34 -1.00
CA ASN A 125 -19.60 -9.76 -1.28
C ASN A 125 -18.40 -10.03 -2.21
N PRO A 126 -18.19 -9.30 -3.32
CA PRO A 126 -17.04 -9.54 -4.20
C PRO A 126 -15.70 -9.39 -3.47
N ILE A 127 -15.56 -8.35 -2.65
CA ILE A 127 -14.33 -8.08 -1.89
C ILE A 127 -14.12 -9.17 -0.83
N HIS A 128 -15.20 -9.61 -0.18
CA HIS A 128 -15.15 -10.66 0.83
C HIS A 128 -14.74 -12.01 0.24
N ILE A 129 -15.29 -12.38 -0.92
CA ILE A 129 -14.93 -13.61 -1.65
C ILE A 129 -13.43 -13.60 -1.99
N VAL A 130 -12.91 -12.47 -2.49
CA VAL A 130 -11.47 -12.35 -2.75
C VAL A 130 -10.68 -12.53 -1.44
N GLY A 131 -11.12 -11.92 -0.34
CA GLY A 131 -10.46 -12.08 0.96
C GLY A 131 -10.48 -13.52 1.48
N LYS A 132 -11.63 -14.22 1.40
CA LYS A 132 -11.78 -15.63 1.79
C LYS A 132 -10.91 -16.54 0.94
N PHE A 133 -10.86 -16.29 -0.38
CA PHE A 133 -9.91 -16.94 -1.28
C PHE A 133 -8.50 -16.86 -0.69
N PHE A 134 -8.01 -15.65 -0.37
CA PHE A 134 -6.68 -15.44 0.22
C PHE A 134 -6.50 -16.03 1.64
N ASN A 135 -7.54 -16.06 2.48
CA ASN A 135 -7.47 -16.69 3.80
C ASN A 135 -7.19 -18.18 3.71
N ASN A 136 -7.95 -18.89 2.87
CA ASN A 136 -7.83 -20.33 2.70
C ASN A 136 -6.41 -20.71 2.19
N LEU A 137 -5.76 -19.81 1.45
CA LEU A 137 -4.37 -19.96 1.01
C LEU A 137 -3.37 -19.92 2.16
N MET A 138 -3.63 -19.06 3.14
CA MET A 138 -2.67 -18.71 4.18
C MET A 138 -2.77 -19.63 5.40
N ASN A 139 -3.93 -20.24 5.65
CA ASN A 139 -4.23 -20.98 6.89
C ASN A 139 -4.19 -22.52 6.75
N THR A 140 -3.54 -23.09 5.73
CA THR A 140 -3.46 -24.55 5.60
C THR A 140 -2.49 -25.16 6.65
N PRO A 141 -2.88 -26.22 7.42
CA PRO A 141 -2.22 -26.61 8.69
C PRO A 141 -0.74 -27.04 8.64
N ASP A 142 -0.21 -27.46 7.50
CA ASP A 142 1.18 -27.97 7.38
C ASP A 142 2.20 -26.87 6.95
N ASP A 143 1.72 -25.65 6.70
CA ASP A 143 2.40 -24.67 5.83
C ASP A 143 3.18 -23.55 6.56
N ASN A 144 2.93 -23.36 7.86
CA ASN A 144 3.62 -22.34 8.65
C ASN A 144 5.14 -22.55 8.69
N SER A 145 5.61 -23.78 8.48
CA SER A 145 7.05 -24.07 8.39
C SER A 145 7.64 -23.70 7.03
N GLN A 146 7.03 -24.14 5.92
CA GLN A 146 7.54 -23.90 4.57
C GLN A 146 7.44 -22.43 4.18
N PHE A 147 6.29 -21.79 4.41
CA PHE A 147 6.12 -20.36 4.14
C PHE A 147 7.09 -19.49 4.94
N ASN A 148 7.30 -19.80 6.23
CA ASN A 148 8.24 -19.07 7.08
C ASN A 148 9.70 -19.31 6.66
N ILE A 149 10.06 -20.53 6.25
CA ILE A 149 11.39 -20.84 5.68
C ILE A 149 11.61 -20.02 4.40
N LEU A 150 10.60 -19.93 3.52
CA LEU A 150 10.67 -19.15 2.28
C LEU A 150 10.80 -17.65 2.54
N LEU A 151 9.98 -17.11 3.46
CA LEU A 151 10.03 -15.71 3.86
C LEU A 151 11.40 -15.36 4.46
N LYS A 152 11.97 -16.24 5.30
CA LYS A 152 13.33 -16.05 5.82
C LYS A 152 14.39 -16.14 4.72
N LYS A 153 14.25 -17.05 3.75
CA LYS A 153 15.25 -17.25 2.68
C LYS A 153 15.30 -16.10 1.67
N HIS A 154 14.14 -15.61 1.21
CA HIS A 154 14.04 -14.59 0.17
C HIS A 154 13.69 -13.20 0.72
N GLY A 155 12.80 -13.12 1.71
CA GLY A 155 12.36 -11.86 2.31
C GLY A 155 13.47 -11.13 3.07
N ILE A 156 14.32 -11.85 3.82
CA ILE A 156 15.48 -11.22 4.49
C ILE A 156 16.43 -10.61 3.46
N LYS A 157 16.72 -11.31 2.37
CA LYS A 157 17.61 -10.80 1.30
C LYS A 157 17.00 -9.60 0.58
N PHE A 158 15.68 -9.59 0.37
CA PHE A 158 14.96 -8.44 -0.14
C PHE A 158 15.12 -7.23 0.80
N PHE A 159 14.92 -7.44 2.10
CA PHE A 159 15.02 -6.38 3.10
C PHE A 159 16.45 -5.83 3.24
N ILE A 160 17.46 -6.70 3.17
CA ILE A 160 18.87 -6.26 3.17
C ILE A 160 19.14 -5.34 1.97
N ASN A 161 18.73 -5.74 0.77
CA ASN A 161 18.92 -4.89 -0.41
C ASN A 161 18.13 -3.58 -0.33
N LEU A 162 16.92 -3.61 0.24
CA LEU A 162 16.12 -2.41 0.51
C LEU A 162 16.88 -1.44 1.44
N MET A 163 17.45 -1.96 2.54
CA MET A 163 18.26 -1.16 3.46
C MET A 163 19.51 -0.61 2.79
N VAL A 164 20.15 -1.38 1.90
CA VAL A 164 21.30 -0.91 1.12
C VAL A 164 20.91 0.24 0.19
N VAL A 165 19.77 0.16 -0.50
CA VAL A 165 19.27 1.27 -1.33
C VAL A 165 19.06 2.53 -0.50
N ILE A 166 18.36 2.41 0.63
CA ILE A 166 18.11 3.55 1.54
C ILE A 166 19.42 4.12 2.06
N ALA A 167 20.37 3.28 2.47
CA ALA A 167 21.67 3.72 2.98
C ALA A 167 22.49 4.45 1.92
N ILE A 168 22.53 3.94 0.68
CA ILE A 168 23.22 4.59 -0.44
C ILE A 168 22.62 5.98 -0.67
N LEU A 169 21.29 6.07 -0.79
CA LEU A 169 20.62 7.34 -1.04
C LEU A 169 20.83 8.33 0.11
N ALA A 170 20.68 7.90 1.36
CA ALA A 170 20.89 8.74 2.54
C ALA A 170 22.34 9.24 2.67
N ILE A 171 23.33 8.42 2.34
CA ILE A 171 24.75 8.83 2.37
C ILE A 171 25.00 9.89 1.29
N ILE A 172 24.51 9.66 0.06
CA ILE A 172 24.72 10.59 -1.04
C ILE A 172 24.06 11.93 -0.76
N ASP A 173 22.84 11.90 -0.23
CA ASP A 173 22.09 13.09 0.19
C ASP A 173 22.84 13.89 1.26
N TYR A 174 23.32 13.21 2.31
CA TYR A 174 24.05 13.85 3.40
C TYR A 174 25.34 14.55 2.94
N PHE A 175 26.05 13.98 1.97
CA PHE A 175 27.30 14.53 1.44
C PHE A 175 27.12 15.37 0.18
N ASN A 176 25.89 15.67 -0.23
CA ASN A 176 25.63 16.32 -1.52
C ASN A 176 26.37 17.67 -1.66
N ASP A 177 26.17 18.58 -0.70
CA ASP A 177 26.79 19.91 -0.71
C ASP A 177 28.33 19.86 -0.73
N ASP A 178 28.92 18.96 0.07
CA ASP A 178 30.36 18.77 0.16
C ASP A 178 30.93 18.26 -1.18
N ILE A 179 30.28 17.26 -1.78
CA ILE A 179 30.71 16.65 -3.05
C ILE A 179 30.60 17.66 -4.19
N VAL A 180 29.48 18.38 -4.30
CA VAL A 180 29.26 19.41 -5.32
C VAL A 180 30.29 20.54 -5.20
N THR A 181 30.61 20.97 -3.98
CA THR A 181 31.65 21.99 -3.73
C THR A 181 33.04 21.51 -4.14
N ILE A 182 33.39 20.26 -3.85
CA ILE A 182 34.69 19.69 -4.27
C ILE A 182 34.78 19.58 -5.79
N ILE A 183 33.72 19.14 -6.46
CA ILE A 183 33.71 18.99 -7.93
C ILE A 183 33.83 20.35 -8.61
N SER A 184 33.10 21.36 -8.13
CA SER A 184 33.12 22.72 -8.70
C SER A 184 34.47 23.42 -8.49
N THR A 185 35.12 23.21 -7.33
CA THR A 185 36.44 23.79 -7.03
C THR A 185 37.60 23.09 -7.74
N LEU A 186 37.46 21.82 -8.13
CA LEU A 186 38.49 21.09 -8.88
C LEU A 186 38.70 21.62 -10.31
N GLY A 187 37.80 22.46 -10.83
CA GLY A 187 37.93 23.08 -12.16
C GLY A 187 37.97 22.09 -13.31
N ILE A 188 37.48 20.86 -13.11
CA ILE A 188 37.35 19.86 -14.18
C ILE A 188 36.24 20.37 -15.11
N PRO A 189 36.51 20.58 -16.42
CA PRO A 189 35.48 20.94 -17.38
C PRO A 189 34.59 19.71 -17.64
N LEU A 190 33.63 19.50 -16.74
CA LEU A 190 32.58 18.50 -16.90
C LEU A 190 31.52 19.07 -17.85
N PRO A 191 31.07 18.31 -18.85
CA PRO A 191 29.99 18.72 -19.75
C PRO A 191 28.61 18.70 -19.08
N ILE A 192 28.54 18.30 -17.81
CA ILE A 192 27.32 18.05 -17.05
C ILE A 192 27.49 18.72 -15.68
N GLU A 193 26.41 19.29 -15.15
CA GLU A 193 26.38 19.90 -13.83
C GLU A 193 26.65 18.85 -12.72
N PRO A 194 27.35 19.23 -11.62
CA PRO A 194 27.74 18.28 -10.58
C PRO A 194 26.56 17.56 -9.92
N GLU A 195 25.41 18.22 -9.79
CA GLU A 195 24.19 17.62 -9.24
C GLU A 195 23.70 16.48 -10.15
N ILE A 196 23.58 16.72 -11.45
CA ILE A 196 23.21 15.68 -12.42
C ILE A 196 24.23 14.53 -12.40
N LEU A 197 25.53 14.81 -12.31
CA LEU A 197 26.54 13.74 -12.20
C LEU A 197 26.32 12.88 -10.96
N LEU A 198 26.06 13.49 -9.81
CA LEU A 198 25.81 12.78 -8.56
C LEU A 198 24.55 11.91 -8.65
N THR A 199 23.51 12.37 -9.36
CA THR A 199 22.29 11.58 -9.57
C THR A 199 22.53 10.37 -10.46
N ILE A 200 23.35 10.51 -11.51
CA ILE A 200 23.75 9.39 -12.38
C ILE A 200 24.53 8.35 -11.57
N ILE A 201 25.46 8.80 -10.73
CA ILE A 201 26.23 7.93 -9.82
C ILE A 201 25.29 7.23 -8.84
N SER A 202 24.31 7.94 -8.28
CA SER A 202 23.30 7.38 -7.38
C SER A 202 22.50 6.27 -8.05
N ILE A 203 21.99 6.52 -9.26
CA ILE A 203 21.26 5.54 -10.05
C ILE A 203 22.13 4.30 -10.33
N LEU A 204 23.40 4.52 -10.70
CA LEU A 204 24.34 3.44 -10.96
C LEU A 204 24.63 2.60 -9.70
N LEU A 205 24.71 3.21 -8.53
CA LEU A 205 24.94 2.50 -7.27
C LEU A 205 23.71 1.69 -6.83
N ILE A 206 22.50 2.22 -7.02
CA ILE A 206 21.27 1.54 -6.61
C ILE A 206 20.78 0.51 -7.63
N ILE A 207 21.25 0.53 -8.89
CA ILE A 207 20.75 -0.38 -9.93
C ILE A 207 20.94 -1.86 -9.56
N TYR A 208 22.10 -2.20 -8.98
CA TYR A 208 22.41 -3.56 -8.56
C TYR A 208 21.47 -4.05 -7.45
N PRO A 209 21.37 -3.38 -6.28
CA PRO A 209 20.48 -3.85 -5.22
C PRO A 209 19.01 -3.85 -5.66
N VAL A 210 18.58 -2.92 -6.52
CA VAL A 210 17.23 -2.90 -7.09
C VAL A 210 16.96 -4.12 -7.98
N ILE A 211 17.88 -4.48 -8.90
CA ILE A 211 17.75 -5.69 -9.72
C ILE A 211 17.76 -6.94 -8.83
N ALA A 212 18.62 -6.96 -7.81
CA ALA A 212 18.68 -8.08 -6.87
C ALA A 212 17.36 -8.24 -6.10
N MET A 213 16.70 -7.14 -5.69
CA MET A 213 15.37 -7.15 -5.08
C MET A 213 14.32 -7.74 -6.02
N LEU A 214 14.30 -7.32 -7.29
CA LEU A 214 13.39 -7.83 -8.31
C LEU A 214 13.54 -9.35 -8.47
N GLY A 215 14.77 -9.86 -8.52
CA GLY A 215 15.04 -11.29 -8.54
C GLY A 215 14.56 -12.01 -7.27
N LYS A 216 14.67 -11.40 -6.07
CA LYS A 216 14.15 -12.03 -4.84
C LYS A 216 12.64 -12.05 -4.79
N ILE A 217 11.97 -11.02 -5.31
CA ILE A 217 10.52 -11.00 -5.46
C ILE A 217 10.06 -12.10 -6.40
N GLU A 218 10.67 -12.26 -7.59
CA GLU A 218 10.24 -13.32 -8.52
C GLU A 218 10.38 -14.71 -7.90
N ASN A 219 11.49 -14.98 -7.20
CA ASN A 219 11.65 -16.25 -6.50
C ASN A 219 10.60 -16.46 -5.40
N LEU A 220 10.22 -15.40 -4.67
CA LEU A 220 9.17 -15.46 -3.66
C LEU A 220 7.80 -15.73 -4.32
N VAL A 221 7.52 -15.06 -5.43
CA VAL A 221 6.30 -15.22 -6.21
C VAL A 221 6.18 -16.64 -6.76
N THR A 222 7.23 -17.18 -7.41
CA THR A 222 7.23 -18.56 -7.91
C THR A 222 6.99 -19.54 -6.77
N SER A 223 7.71 -19.41 -5.65
CA SER A 223 7.57 -20.33 -4.53
C SER A 223 6.16 -20.28 -3.91
N ILE A 224 5.60 -19.08 -3.75
CA ILE A 224 4.22 -18.91 -3.26
C ILE A 224 3.23 -19.49 -4.27
N SER A 225 3.41 -19.21 -5.56
CA SER A 225 2.55 -19.72 -6.63
C SER A 225 2.56 -21.25 -6.72
N ASP A 226 3.72 -21.90 -6.58
CA ASP A 226 3.85 -23.35 -6.65
C ASP A 226 3.14 -24.04 -5.46
N ILE A 227 3.34 -23.51 -4.24
CA ILE A 227 2.63 -23.97 -3.04
C ILE A 227 1.12 -23.82 -3.24
N LEU A 228 0.72 -22.72 -3.84
CA LEU A 228 -0.68 -22.40 -4.02
C LEU A 228 -1.36 -23.24 -5.10
N SER A 229 -0.66 -23.44 -6.22
CA SER A 229 -1.08 -24.26 -7.36
C SER A 229 -1.30 -25.72 -6.94
N THR A 230 -0.39 -26.27 -6.13
CA THR A 230 -0.47 -27.66 -5.65
C THR A 230 -1.60 -27.92 -4.65
N LYS A 231 -2.12 -26.87 -4.00
CA LYS A 231 -3.16 -26.99 -2.97
C LYS A 231 -4.56 -26.67 -3.45
N LEU A 232 -4.71 -25.60 -4.25
CA LEU A 232 -6.02 -25.10 -4.65
C LEU A 232 -6.58 -25.75 -5.89
N ILE A 233 -5.68 -26.20 -6.78
CA ILE A 233 -6.09 -26.65 -8.11
C ILE A 233 -6.10 -28.17 -8.11
N PRO A 234 -7.26 -28.81 -8.35
CA PRO A 234 -7.29 -30.26 -8.45
C PRO A 234 -6.35 -30.73 -9.58
N ALA A 235 -5.77 -31.92 -9.41
CA ALA A 235 -4.68 -32.42 -10.23
C ALA A 235 -5.01 -32.52 -11.74
N ASP A 236 -6.30 -32.54 -12.08
CA ASP A 236 -6.83 -32.55 -13.43
C ASP A 236 -6.78 -31.18 -14.14
N THR A 237 -6.86 -30.09 -13.39
CA THR A 237 -6.93 -28.69 -13.89
C THR A 237 -5.68 -27.87 -13.57
N GLN A 238 -4.74 -28.43 -12.79
CA GLN A 238 -3.51 -27.77 -12.33
C GLN A 238 -2.71 -27.07 -13.43
N ARG A 239 -2.55 -27.71 -14.59
CA ARG A 239 -1.80 -27.15 -15.74
C ARG A 239 -2.46 -25.92 -16.39
N LEU A 240 -3.76 -25.74 -16.22
CA LEU A 240 -4.54 -24.66 -16.83
C LEU A 240 -4.55 -23.39 -15.96
N GLU A 241 -4.50 -23.56 -14.65
CA GLU A 241 -4.76 -22.49 -13.67
C GLU A 241 -3.51 -22.02 -12.89
N GLU A 242 -2.41 -22.77 -12.96
CA GLU A 242 -1.10 -22.40 -12.38
C GLU A 242 -0.53 -21.09 -12.96
N LYS A 243 -0.57 -20.92 -14.29
CA LYS A 243 -0.02 -19.72 -14.95
C LYS A 243 -0.80 -18.43 -14.61
N PRO A 244 -2.15 -18.42 -14.64
CA PRO A 244 -2.92 -17.29 -14.15
C PRO A 244 -2.61 -16.94 -12.67
N LEU A 245 -2.46 -17.95 -11.82
CA LEU A 245 -2.15 -17.75 -10.40
C LEU A 245 -0.78 -17.10 -10.16
N HIS A 246 0.25 -17.61 -10.84
CA HIS A 246 1.60 -17.02 -10.82
C HIS A 246 1.54 -15.56 -11.28
N ARG A 247 0.82 -15.29 -12.36
CA ARG A 247 0.67 -13.94 -12.92
C ARG A 247 -0.02 -12.98 -11.93
N LEU A 248 -1.06 -13.43 -11.24
CA LEU A 248 -1.75 -12.65 -10.21
C LEU A 248 -0.79 -12.31 -9.05
N MET A 249 -0.10 -13.32 -8.52
CA MET A 249 0.85 -13.14 -7.42
C MET A 249 1.98 -12.20 -7.83
N ARG A 250 2.55 -12.42 -9.02
CA ARG A 250 3.60 -11.56 -9.58
C ARG A 250 3.13 -10.12 -9.62
N ASN A 251 1.98 -9.84 -10.22
CA ASN A 251 1.50 -8.48 -10.36
C ASN A 251 1.33 -7.80 -8.98
N ILE A 252 0.75 -8.48 -7.99
CA ILE A 252 0.56 -7.94 -6.63
C ILE A 252 1.90 -7.55 -6.00
N PHE A 253 2.88 -8.46 -6.01
CA PHE A 253 4.20 -8.19 -5.41
C PHE A 253 4.96 -7.10 -6.18
N PHE A 254 4.88 -7.08 -7.51
CA PHE A 254 5.56 -6.07 -8.33
C PHE A 254 4.93 -4.68 -8.20
N ILE A 255 3.61 -4.56 -8.04
CA ILE A 255 2.95 -3.28 -7.73
C ILE A 255 3.52 -2.73 -6.42
N GLY A 256 3.53 -3.55 -5.35
CA GLY A 256 4.08 -3.14 -4.05
C GLY A 256 5.55 -2.73 -4.15
N PHE A 257 6.36 -3.49 -4.89
CA PHE A 257 7.77 -3.18 -5.12
C PHE A 257 7.98 -1.83 -5.82
N ILE A 258 7.24 -1.56 -6.90
CA ILE A 258 7.33 -0.29 -7.64
C ILE A 258 6.94 0.88 -6.74
N LEU A 259 5.86 0.74 -5.97
CA LEU A 259 5.41 1.79 -5.05
C LEU A 259 6.45 2.07 -3.94
N ILE A 260 7.06 1.03 -3.38
CA ILE A 260 8.14 1.16 -2.38
C ILE A 260 9.36 1.87 -2.99
N LEU A 261 9.78 1.48 -4.20
CA LEU A 261 10.91 2.13 -4.87
C LEU A 261 10.65 3.60 -5.15
N ILE A 262 9.46 3.96 -5.66
CA ILE A 262 9.09 5.36 -5.89
C ILE A 262 9.13 6.13 -4.57
N ALA A 263 8.51 5.60 -3.51
CA ALA A 263 8.46 6.26 -2.21
C ALA A 263 9.85 6.53 -1.62
N ILE A 264 10.81 5.64 -1.87
CA ILE A 264 12.19 5.78 -1.38
C ILE A 264 13.02 6.70 -2.26
N ILE A 265 12.89 6.60 -3.59
CA ILE A 265 13.75 7.34 -4.53
C ILE A 265 13.28 8.80 -4.66
N GLN A 266 11.98 9.06 -4.56
CA GLN A 266 11.40 10.35 -4.88
C GLN A 266 11.91 11.53 -4.03
N PRO A 267 12.10 11.41 -2.69
CA PRO A 267 12.66 12.50 -1.89
C PRO A 267 14.03 12.96 -2.41
N TYR A 268 14.91 12.02 -2.80
CA TYR A 268 16.27 12.32 -3.25
C TYR A 268 16.36 12.96 -4.63
N ILE A 269 15.30 12.83 -5.44
CA ILE A 269 15.26 13.40 -6.79
C ILE A 269 14.51 14.74 -6.80
N ALA A 270 13.66 14.99 -5.80
CA ALA A 270 12.83 16.18 -5.75
C ALA A 270 13.61 17.49 -5.59
N ASP A 271 14.80 17.42 -4.97
CA ASP A 271 15.58 18.61 -4.61
C ASP A 271 16.53 19.09 -5.73
N ILE A 272 16.58 18.39 -6.88
CA ILE A 272 17.47 18.74 -8.00
C ILE A 272 16.85 19.88 -8.82
N VAL A 273 17.44 21.07 -8.73
CA VAL A 273 16.92 22.29 -9.37
C VAL A 273 16.95 22.20 -10.91
N GLU A 274 17.96 21.53 -11.44
CA GLU A 274 18.22 21.42 -12.88
C GLU A 274 17.24 20.47 -13.60
N LEU A 275 16.61 19.55 -12.87
CA LEU A 275 15.71 18.52 -13.41
C LEU A 275 14.33 18.52 -12.72
N PRO A 276 13.58 19.64 -12.75
CA PRO A 276 12.33 19.79 -11.98
C PRO A 276 11.22 18.83 -12.44
N PHE A 277 11.30 18.30 -13.66
CA PHE A 277 10.34 17.34 -14.20
C PHE A 277 10.66 15.88 -13.89
N LEU A 278 11.88 15.57 -13.44
CA LEU A 278 12.33 14.19 -13.23
C LEU A 278 11.50 13.42 -12.19
N PRO A 279 11.15 13.99 -11.01
CA PRO A 279 10.26 13.33 -10.05
C PRO A 279 8.91 12.96 -10.68
N PHE A 280 8.31 13.88 -11.43
CA PHE A 280 7.01 13.67 -12.08
C PHE A 280 7.07 12.57 -13.15
N ILE A 281 8.16 12.52 -13.92
CA ILE A 281 8.38 11.46 -14.92
C ILE A 281 8.49 10.10 -14.24
N ILE A 282 9.27 9.98 -13.17
CA ILE A 282 9.46 8.72 -12.43
C ILE A 282 8.15 8.26 -11.79
N SER A 283 7.44 9.15 -11.09
CA SER A 283 6.14 8.83 -10.50
C SER A 283 5.10 8.49 -11.58
N GLY A 284 5.11 9.19 -12.72
CA GLY A 284 4.20 8.96 -13.84
C GLY A 284 4.41 7.59 -14.50
N ILE A 285 5.68 7.22 -14.76
CA ILE A 285 6.04 5.89 -15.28
C ILE A 285 5.63 4.82 -14.26
N GLY A 286 5.99 5.01 -13.00
CA GLY A 286 5.67 4.08 -11.92
C GLY A 286 4.17 3.85 -11.74
N LEU A 287 3.38 4.92 -11.74
CA LEU A 287 1.92 4.88 -11.68
C LEU A 287 1.34 4.16 -12.89
N THR A 288 1.84 4.45 -14.09
CA THR A 288 1.38 3.81 -15.34
C THR A 288 1.61 2.30 -15.28
N ILE A 289 2.80 1.86 -14.86
CA ILE A 289 3.11 0.43 -14.69
C ILE A 289 2.19 -0.18 -13.63
N ALA A 290 2.01 0.49 -12.48
CA ALA A 290 1.14 0.00 -11.42
C ALA A 290 -0.32 -0.16 -11.91
N ILE A 291 -0.86 0.81 -12.65
CA ILE A 291 -2.21 0.74 -13.23
C ILE A 291 -2.32 -0.44 -14.21
N ILE A 292 -1.34 -0.64 -15.09
CA ILE A 292 -1.32 -1.77 -16.02
C ILE A 292 -1.32 -3.09 -15.26
N LEU A 293 -0.49 -3.22 -14.23
CA LEU A 293 -0.43 -4.43 -13.40
C LEU A 293 -1.73 -4.64 -12.62
N ILE A 294 -2.38 -3.59 -12.12
CA ILE A 294 -3.68 -3.67 -11.44
C ILE A 294 -4.76 -4.15 -12.41
N ALA A 295 -4.84 -3.54 -13.59
CA ALA A 295 -5.81 -3.93 -14.62
C ALA A 295 -5.62 -5.40 -15.04
N ASP A 296 -4.37 -5.82 -15.22
CA ASP A 296 -4.02 -7.20 -15.52
C ASP A 296 -4.39 -8.16 -14.38
N SER A 297 -4.11 -7.79 -13.13
CA SER A 297 -4.53 -8.55 -11.94
C SER A 297 -6.04 -8.73 -11.89
N VAL A 298 -6.82 -7.69 -12.16
CA VAL A 298 -8.29 -7.76 -12.18
C VAL A 298 -8.77 -8.71 -13.28
N PHE A 299 -8.21 -8.61 -14.49
CA PHE A 299 -8.57 -9.51 -15.60
C PHE A 299 -8.24 -10.98 -15.30
N VAL A 300 -7.03 -11.22 -14.78
CA VAL A 300 -6.58 -12.57 -14.39
C VAL A 300 -7.43 -13.13 -13.25
N PHE A 301 -7.77 -12.30 -12.26
CA PHE A 301 -8.64 -12.68 -11.16
C PHE A 301 -10.06 -13.03 -11.65
N GLN A 302 -10.64 -12.24 -12.55
CA GLN A 302 -11.93 -12.56 -13.16
C GLN A 302 -11.90 -13.91 -13.86
N LYS A 303 -10.81 -14.21 -14.60
CA LYS A 303 -10.62 -15.50 -15.27
C LYS A 303 -10.52 -16.67 -14.27
N LEU A 304 -9.78 -16.49 -13.18
CA LEU A 304 -9.66 -17.47 -12.09
C LEU A 304 -11.01 -17.67 -11.36
N SER A 305 -11.76 -16.60 -11.14
CA SER A 305 -13.05 -16.61 -10.45
C SER A 305 -14.16 -17.30 -11.24
N HIS A 306 -14.07 -17.36 -12.57
CA HIS A 306 -14.99 -18.13 -13.42
C HIS A 306 -14.45 -19.54 -13.74
N GLY A 307 -13.29 -19.91 -13.18
CA GLY A 307 -12.67 -21.23 -13.31
C GLY A 307 -13.11 -22.20 -12.22
N HIS A 308 -12.58 -23.43 -12.26
CA HIS A 308 -12.98 -24.51 -11.36
C HIS A 308 -12.49 -24.28 -9.91
N ILE A 309 -11.55 -23.36 -9.71
CA ILE A 309 -11.06 -22.96 -8.38
C ILE A 309 -12.20 -22.41 -7.51
N MET A 310 -13.07 -21.57 -8.08
CA MET A 310 -14.17 -20.97 -7.30
C MET A 310 -15.22 -22.03 -6.95
N GLU A 311 -15.51 -22.97 -7.85
CA GLU A 311 -16.42 -24.09 -7.58
C GLU A 311 -15.85 -25.05 -6.51
N SER A 312 -14.55 -25.32 -6.54
CA SER A 312 -13.86 -26.12 -5.52
C SER A 312 -13.93 -25.46 -4.13
N LEU A 313 -13.68 -24.15 -4.07
CA LEU A 313 -13.74 -23.36 -2.84
C LEU A 313 -15.17 -23.15 -2.31
N MET A 314 -16.17 -23.13 -3.19
CA MET A 314 -17.58 -23.02 -2.79
C MET A 314 -18.18 -24.36 -2.37
N LYS A 315 -17.63 -25.50 -2.82
CA LYS A 315 -18.10 -26.84 -2.41
C LYS A 315 -17.77 -27.21 -0.96
N GLU A 316 -16.72 -26.63 -0.38
CA GLU A 316 -16.39 -26.85 1.05
C GLU A 316 -17.43 -26.27 2.02
N ASP A 317 -18.33 -25.38 1.55
CA ASP A 317 -19.37 -24.78 2.39
C ASP A 317 -20.68 -25.60 2.45
N GLU A 318 -20.90 -26.63 1.62
CA GLU A 318 -22.12 -27.48 1.70
C GLU A 318 -22.06 -28.52 2.84
N THR A 319 -20.91 -28.74 3.47
CA THR A 319 -20.75 -29.73 4.55
C THR A 319 -20.82 -29.15 5.96
N PHE A 320 -21.02 -27.84 6.12
CA PHE A 320 -21.32 -27.21 7.41
C PHE A 320 -22.80 -26.83 7.48
N GLU A 321 -23.65 -27.84 7.70
CA GLU A 321 -24.98 -27.61 8.27
C GLU A 321 -24.81 -27.00 9.68
N PRO A 322 -25.61 -25.98 10.04
CA PRO A 322 -25.60 -25.46 11.40
C PRO A 322 -26.42 -26.39 12.30
N GLU A 323 -25.75 -27.03 13.27
CA GLU A 323 -26.40 -27.43 14.53
C GLU A 323 -26.68 -26.19 15.41
#